data_AF-A0AAW5YVN9-F1
#
_entry.id   AF-A0AAW5YVN9-F1
#
_cell.length_a   1.000
_cell.length_b   1.000
_cell.length_c   1.000
_cell.angle_alpha   90.00
_cell.angle_beta   90.00
_cell.angle_gamma   90.00
#
_symmetry.space_group_name_H-M   'P 1'
#
loop_
_entity.id
_entity.type
_entity.pdbx_description
1 polymer ?
#
loop_
_entity_poly.entity_id
_entity_poly.type
_entity_poly.pdbx_seq_one_letter_code
_entity_poly.pdbx_strand_id
1 'polypeptide(L)'
;MVLSGEGSDEVFGGYLYFHKAPDAKELHEETVRKLQALHMFDCARANKAMSAWGVEARVPFLDKKFLDVAMRINPQDKMCGNGKMEKHVLRECFESYLPASVAWRQKEQFSDGVGYSWIDTLKEVAAEQISDQQLETASFRFPYNTPSSKEAYLYREIFEELFPVP
;
A
#
# COMPACT_ATOMS: atom_id res chain seq x y z
N MET A 1 10.88 -19.68 1.20
CA MET A 1 9.92 -18.99 2.08
C MET A 1 10.62 -17.76 2.66
N VAL A 2 9.92 -16.63 2.74
CA VAL A 2 10.42 -15.37 3.32
C VAL A 2 9.38 -14.72 4.22
N LEU A 3 9.83 -13.85 5.14
CA LEU A 3 8.97 -13.02 5.99
C LEU A 3 8.93 -11.60 5.42
N SER A 4 7.75 -10.98 5.46
CA SER A 4 7.52 -9.62 4.96
C SER A 4 6.85 -8.74 6.02
N GLY A 5 7.08 -7.43 5.92
CA GLY A 5 6.54 -6.41 6.82
C GLY A 5 5.16 -5.86 6.41
N GLU A 6 4.53 -6.42 5.38
CA GLU A 6 3.18 -6.02 4.93
C GLU A 6 2.16 -6.08 6.07
N GLY A 7 1.22 -5.13 6.08
CA GLY A 7 0.23 -4.97 7.14
C GLY A 7 0.65 -4.00 8.26
N SER A 8 1.94 -3.68 8.40
CA SER A 8 2.40 -2.77 9.46
C SER A 8 1.78 -1.37 9.34
N ASP A 9 1.70 -0.82 8.13
CA ASP A 9 1.16 0.52 7.91
C ASP A 9 -0.36 0.56 8.13
N GLU A 10 -1.08 -0.49 7.73
CA GLU A 10 -2.53 -0.62 7.95
C GLU A 10 -2.89 -0.81 9.42
N VAL A 11 -2.07 -1.51 10.19
CA VAL A 11 -2.31 -1.75 11.63
C VAL A 11 -1.99 -0.51 12.47
N PHE A 12 -0.93 0.22 12.14
CA PHE A 12 -0.38 1.30 12.99
C PHE A 12 -0.55 2.71 12.42
N GLY A 13 -1.26 2.88 11.31
CA GLY A 13 -1.46 4.20 10.69
C GLY A 13 -0.15 4.76 10.12
N GLY A 14 0.60 3.93 9.39
CA GLY A 14 1.97 4.26 8.96
C GLY A 14 2.08 5.02 7.64
N TYR A 15 0.99 5.20 6.91
CA TYR A 15 0.99 6.02 5.70
C TYR A 15 1.01 7.52 6.04
N LEU A 16 1.71 8.31 5.21
CA LEU A 16 1.87 9.74 5.46
C LEU A 16 0.54 10.52 5.53
N TYR A 17 -0.54 10.02 4.91
CA TYR A 17 -1.84 10.68 5.01
C TYR A 17 -2.48 10.57 6.40
N PHE A 18 -2.04 9.64 7.27
CA PHE A 18 -2.49 9.58 8.66
C PHE A 18 -2.04 10.79 9.50
N HIS A 19 -1.03 11.56 9.05
CA HIS A 19 -0.71 12.86 9.67
C HIS A 19 -1.86 13.87 9.56
N LYS A 20 -2.83 13.62 8.67
CA LYS A 20 -4.02 14.44 8.47
C LYS A 20 -5.26 13.82 9.13
N ALA A 21 -5.11 12.75 9.92
CA ALA A 21 -6.22 12.17 10.65
C ALA A 21 -6.81 13.21 11.62
N PRO A 22 -8.13 13.48 11.56
CA PRO A 22 -8.76 14.48 12.43
C PRO A 22 -8.63 14.15 13.92
N ASP A 23 -8.83 12.87 14.25
CA ASP A 23 -8.76 12.35 15.62
C ASP A 23 -8.47 10.84 15.63
N ALA A 24 -8.33 10.29 16.84
CA ALA A 24 -8.01 8.89 17.07
C ALA A 24 -9.13 7.92 16.61
N LYS A 25 -10.39 8.38 16.57
CA LYS A 25 -11.50 7.55 16.10
C LYS A 25 -11.41 7.39 14.59
N GLU A 26 -11.27 8.49 13.86
CA GLU A 26 -11.09 8.48 12.40
C GLU A 26 -9.86 7.68 11.99
N LEU A 27 -8.74 7.80 12.73
CA LEU A 27 -7.57 6.94 12.53
C LEU A 27 -7.91 5.46 12.71
N HIS A 28 -8.60 5.09 13.78
CA HIS A 28 -8.97 3.70 14.03
C HIS A 28 -9.88 3.13 12.94
N GLU A 29 -10.95 3.85 12.60
CA GLU A 29 -11.90 3.45 11.56
C GLU A 29 -11.20 3.28 10.20
N GLU A 30 -10.27 4.17 9.87
CA GLU A 30 -9.45 4.06 8.66
C GLU A 30 -8.50 2.85 8.69
N THR A 31 -7.83 2.57 9.81
CA THR A 31 -6.99 1.36 9.95
C THR A 31 -7.80 0.07 9.80
N VAL A 32 -9.01 0.01 10.38
CA VAL A 32 -9.92 -1.13 10.24
C VAL A 32 -10.37 -1.28 8.79
N ARG A 33 -10.77 -0.20 8.12
CA ARG A 33 -11.16 -0.20 6.71
C ARG A 33 -10.02 -0.70 5.82
N LYS A 34 -8.79 -0.24 6.07
CA LYS A 34 -7.58 -0.66 5.36
C LYS A 34 -7.31 -2.16 5.53
N LEU A 35 -7.39 -2.67 6.76
CA LEU A 35 -7.26 -4.11 7.04
C LEU A 35 -8.32 -4.94 6.33
N GLN A 36 -9.57 -4.47 6.28
CA GLN A 36 -10.65 -5.17 5.57
C GLN A 36 -10.45 -5.20 4.06
N ALA A 37 -9.80 -4.18 3.48
CA ALA A 37 -9.56 -4.09 2.05
C ALA A 37 -8.23 -4.74 1.59
N LEU A 38 -7.35 -5.09 2.53
CA LEU A 38 -5.97 -5.52 2.29
C LEU A 38 -5.86 -6.73 1.33
N HIS A 39 -6.88 -7.60 1.33
CA HIS A 39 -6.97 -8.76 0.42
C HIS A 39 -7.03 -8.38 -1.07
N MET A 40 -7.47 -7.16 -1.41
CA MET A 40 -7.52 -6.65 -2.79
C MET A 40 -6.23 -5.93 -3.21
N PHE A 41 -5.40 -5.54 -2.24
CA PHE A 41 -4.21 -4.71 -2.45
C PHE A 41 -2.94 -5.47 -2.05
N ASP A 42 -2.34 -5.13 -0.92
CA ASP A 42 -1.01 -5.56 -0.52
C ASP A 42 -0.89 -7.08 -0.29
N CYS A 43 -1.93 -7.73 0.24
CA CYS A 43 -1.95 -9.20 0.34
C CYS A 43 -1.94 -9.86 -1.04
N ALA A 44 -2.70 -9.32 -2.00
CA ALA A 44 -2.73 -9.88 -3.35
C ALA A 44 -1.36 -9.72 -4.03
N ARG A 45 -0.74 -8.53 -3.93
CA ARG A 45 0.61 -8.26 -4.44
C ARG A 45 1.63 -9.18 -3.81
N ALA A 46 1.74 -9.19 -2.48
CA ALA A 46 2.74 -9.97 -1.75
C ALA A 46 2.58 -11.48 -1.99
N ASN A 47 1.35 -11.99 -2.03
CA ASN A 47 1.11 -13.40 -2.28
C ASN A 47 1.40 -13.78 -3.74
N LYS A 48 0.76 -13.11 -4.70
CA LYS A 48 0.82 -13.51 -6.12
C LYS A 48 2.19 -13.25 -6.74
N ALA A 49 2.82 -12.11 -6.45
CA ALA A 49 4.14 -11.79 -7.00
C ALA A 49 5.22 -12.79 -6.56
N MET A 50 5.17 -13.22 -5.29
CA MET A 50 6.12 -14.19 -4.75
C MET A 50 5.78 -15.61 -5.24
N SER A 51 4.49 -15.96 -5.30
CA SER A 51 4.03 -17.26 -5.78
C SER A 51 4.33 -17.50 -7.26
N ALA A 52 4.43 -16.44 -8.07
CA ALA A 52 4.86 -16.53 -9.47
C ALA A 52 6.23 -17.22 -9.64
N TRP A 53 7.05 -17.23 -8.59
CA TRP A 53 8.36 -17.88 -8.55
C TRP A 53 8.45 -19.02 -7.52
N GLY A 54 7.30 -19.56 -7.08
CA GLY A 54 7.26 -20.64 -6.10
C GLY A 54 7.75 -20.23 -4.70
N VAL A 55 7.73 -18.93 -4.36
CA VAL A 55 8.18 -18.43 -3.06
C VAL A 55 6.98 -18.11 -2.17
N GLU A 56 6.90 -18.77 -1.01
CA GLU A 56 5.93 -18.44 0.04
C GLU A 56 6.36 -17.18 0.81
N ALA A 57 5.46 -16.19 0.91
CA ALA A 57 5.61 -15.03 1.77
C ALA A 57 4.70 -15.12 3.00
N ARG A 58 5.26 -14.88 4.19
CA ARG A 58 4.52 -14.82 5.46
C ARG A 58 4.55 -13.41 6.03
N VAL A 59 3.46 -12.99 6.67
CA VAL A 59 3.20 -11.59 7.08
C VAL A 59 2.87 -11.50 8.58
N PRO A 60 3.88 -11.47 9.47
CA PRO A 60 3.66 -11.52 10.93
C PRO A 60 2.78 -10.40 11.49
N PHE A 61 2.78 -9.21 10.88
CA PHE A 61 1.91 -8.10 11.28
C PHE A 61 0.42 -8.36 11.08
N LEU A 62 0.07 -9.36 10.26
CA LEU A 62 -1.31 -9.77 10.00
C LEU A 62 -1.66 -11.10 10.71
N ASP A 63 -0.80 -11.58 11.62
CA ASP A 63 -1.17 -12.70 12.48
C ASP A 63 -2.40 -12.35 13.32
N LYS A 64 -3.31 -13.32 13.46
CA LYS A 64 -4.59 -13.11 14.14
C LYS A 64 -4.41 -12.69 15.60
N LYS A 65 -3.49 -13.33 16.33
CA LYS A 65 -3.25 -13.01 17.74
C LYS A 65 -2.53 -11.67 17.88
N PHE A 66 -1.61 -11.37 16.97
CA PHE A 66 -0.97 -10.05 16.93
C PHE A 66 -2.00 -8.94 16.69
N LEU A 67 -2.90 -9.12 15.71
CA LEU A 67 -3.97 -8.16 15.42
C LEU A 67 -4.90 -7.95 16.61
N ASP A 68 -5.26 -9.03 17.34
CA ASP A 68 -6.07 -8.91 18.57
C ASP A 68 -5.43 -7.99 19.62
N VAL A 69 -4.10 -7.93 19.70
CA VAL A 69 -3.40 -7.01 20.61
C VAL A 69 -3.27 -5.63 19.97
N ALA A 70 -2.68 -5.57 18.78
CA ALA A 70 -2.32 -4.33 18.11
C ALA A 70 -3.54 -3.47 17.76
N MET A 71 -4.72 -4.07 17.54
CA MET A 71 -5.96 -3.34 17.26
C MET A 71 -6.73 -2.94 18.52
N ARG A 72 -6.34 -3.42 19.70
CA ARG A 72 -7.00 -3.10 20.98
C ARG A 72 -6.24 -2.10 21.85
N ILE A 73 -5.01 -1.75 21.49
CA ILE A 73 -4.33 -0.59 22.13
C ILE A 73 -5.10 0.70 21.82
N ASN A 74 -4.94 1.72 22.66
CA ASN A 74 -5.62 2.98 22.46
C ASN A 74 -5.20 3.60 21.10
N PRO A 75 -6.13 3.86 20.17
CA PRO A 75 -5.79 4.46 18.88
C PRO A 75 -5.09 5.82 19.01
N GLN A 76 -5.27 6.52 20.14
CA GLN A 76 -4.54 7.74 20.45
C GLN A 76 -3.02 7.54 20.48
N ASP A 77 -2.53 6.35 20.84
CA ASP A 77 -1.10 6.02 20.84
C ASP A 77 -0.56 5.75 19.43
N LYS A 78 -1.46 5.54 18.45
CA LYS A 78 -1.13 5.42 17.02
C LYS A 78 -1.14 6.76 16.29
N MET A 79 -1.67 7.82 16.90
CA MET A 79 -1.70 9.15 16.30
C MET A 79 -0.27 9.68 16.06
N CYS A 80 -0.07 10.23 14.87
CA CYS A 80 1.17 10.90 14.47
C CYS A 80 0.91 12.41 14.29
N GLY A 81 2.00 13.20 14.18
CA GLY A 81 1.95 14.66 14.25
C GLY A 81 2.29 15.18 15.66
N ASN A 82 2.32 16.51 15.81
CA ASN A 82 2.70 17.18 17.06
C ASN A 82 4.04 16.67 17.65
N GLY A 83 5.02 16.40 16.79
CA GLY A 83 6.34 15.88 17.18
C GLY A 83 6.46 14.35 17.20
N LYS A 84 5.36 13.60 17.00
CA LYS A 84 5.40 12.13 16.85
C LYS A 84 5.45 11.72 15.37
N MET A 85 6.34 10.78 15.06
CA MET A 85 6.39 10.09 13.76
C MET A 85 5.28 9.06 13.60
N GLU A 86 4.98 8.69 12.36
CA GLU A 86 4.12 7.56 12.05
C GLU A 86 4.65 6.28 12.70
N LYS A 87 3.74 5.47 13.23
CA LYS A 87 4.05 4.21 13.95
C LYS A 87 4.95 4.43 15.19
N HIS A 88 4.89 5.58 15.85
CA HIS A 88 5.72 5.90 17.03
C HIS A 88 5.72 4.78 18.08
N VAL A 89 4.54 4.28 18.47
CA VAL A 89 4.41 3.20 19.45
C VAL A 89 5.18 1.93 19.05
N LEU A 90 5.19 1.60 17.75
CA LEU A 90 5.92 0.46 17.23
C LEU A 90 7.44 0.71 17.27
N ARG A 91 7.87 1.94 16.96
CA ARG A 91 9.28 2.35 17.02
C ARG A 91 9.82 2.22 18.44
N GLU A 92 9.10 2.73 19.43
CA GLU A 92 9.46 2.60 20.85
C GLU A 92 9.57 1.14 21.30
N CYS A 93 8.64 0.27 20.88
CA CYS A 93 8.69 -1.15 21.25
C CYS A 93 9.93 -1.89 20.72
N PHE A 94 10.51 -1.44 19.60
CA PHE A 94 11.58 -2.16 18.91
C PHE A 94 12.85 -1.34 18.68
N GLU A 95 12.98 -0.14 19.25
CA GLU A 95 14.12 0.75 19.01
C GLU A 95 15.47 0.12 19.38
N SER A 96 15.50 -0.78 20.36
CA SER A 96 16.71 -1.47 20.82
C SER A 96 17.24 -2.52 19.83
N TYR A 97 16.44 -2.92 18.83
CA TYR A 97 16.82 -3.94 17.86
C TYR A 97 17.57 -3.38 16.65
N LEU A 98 17.45 -2.07 16.39
CA LEU A 98 17.93 -1.44 15.15
C LEU A 98 18.76 -0.19 15.47
N PRO A 99 19.66 0.24 14.56
CA PRO A 99 20.29 1.55 14.67
C PRO A 99 19.23 2.66 14.76
N ALA A 100 19.47 3.68 15.57
CA ALA A 100 18.54 4.81 15.73
C ALA A 100 18.19 5.47 14.38
N SER A 101 19.13 5.51 13.44
CA SER A 101 18.93 6.01 12.08
C SER A 101 17.91 5.21 11.26
N VAL A 102 17.63 3.95 11.63
CA VAL A 102 16.59 3.11 11.02
C VAL A 102 15.31 3.17 11.85
N ALA A 103 15.41 3.01 13.17
CA ALA A 103 14.28 3.01 14.09
C ALA A 103 13.46 4.31 14.02
N TRP A 104 14.12 5.44 13.70
CA TRP A 104 13.53 6.78 13.65
C TRP A 104 13.60 7.40 12.24
N ARG A 105 13.71 6.56 11.20
CA ARG A 105 13.62 7.01 9.80
C ARG A 105 12.16 7.25 9.40
N GLN A 106 11.88 8.39 8.78
CA GLN A 106 10.55 8.68 8.22
C GLN A 106 10.19 7.68 7.10
N LYS A 107 8.91 7.33 7.01
CA LYS A 107 8.36 6.51 5.92
C LYS A 107 8.63 7.13 4.57
N GLU A 108 9.12 6.29 3.67
CA GLU A 108 9.26 6.56 2.25
C GLU A 108 8.39 5.56 1.48
N GLN A 109 7.70 6.00 0.44
CA GLN A 109 6.85 5.11 -0.36
C GLN A 109 7.72 4.15 -1.18
N PHE A 110 7.22 2.93 -1.44
CA PHE A 110 8.01 1.93 -2.17
C PHE A 110 8.42 2.42 -3.55
N SER A 111 7.52 3.14 -4.22
CA SER A 111 7.71 3.64 -5.57
C SER A 111 8.87 4.64 -5.68
N ASP A 112 9.09 5.44 -4.63
CA ASP A 112 10.22 6.38 -4.57
C ASP A 112 11.48 5.66 -4.08
N GLY A 113 11.33 4.75 -3.12
CA GLY A 113 12.44 4.00 -2.51
C GLY A 113 13.10 2.97 -3.44
N VAL A 114 12.43 2.52 -4.51
CA VAL A 114 13.02 1.64 -5.54
C VAL A 114 13.83 2.40 -6.59
N GLY A 115 13.68 3.72 -6.66
CA GLY A 115 14.36 4.60 -7.61
C GLY A 115 13.39 5.37 -8.50
N TYR A 116 13.56 6.69 -8.55
CA TYR A 116 12.66 7.62 -9.25
C TYR A 116 12.44 7.28 -10.73
N SER A 117 13.48 6.82 -11.44
CA SER A 117 13.39 6.50 -12.85
C SER A 117 12.40 5.38 -13.17
N TRP A 118 12.06 4.52 -12.21
CA TRP A 118 11.13 3.42 -12.44
C TRP A 118 9.73 3.90 -12.80
N ILE A 119 9.16 4.79 -11.98
CA ILE A 119 7.82 5.34 -12.22
C ILE A 119 7.84 6.24 -13.46
N ASP A 120 8.90 7.04 -13.62
CA ASP A 120 8.99 7.98 -14.74
C ASP A 120 9.00 7.23 -16.07
N THR A 121 9.77 6.14 -16.18
CA THR A 121 9.75 5.28 -17.36
C THR A 121 8.38 4.63 -17.60
N LEU A 122 7.66 4.19 -16.57
CA LEU A 122 6.30 3.65 -16.74
C LEU A 122 5.34 4.69 -17.33
N LYS A 123 5.41 5.93 -16.85
CA LYS A 123 4.60 7.04 -17.38
C LYS A 123 4.97 7.39 -18.82
N GLU A 124 6.25 7.45 -19.13
CA GLU A 124 6.76 7.71 -20.49
C GLU A 124 6.25 6.65 -21.46
N VAL A 125 6.44 5.37 -21.13
CA VAL A 125 5.99 4.24 -21.94
C VAL A 125 4.48 4.28 -22.16
N ALA A 126 3.70 4.54 -21.11
CA ALA A 126 2.24 4.67 -21.25
C ALA A 126 1.84 5.88 -22.12
N ALA A 127 2.58 6.99 -22.03
CA ALA A 127 2.33 8.18 -22.82
C ALA A 127 2.59 7.96 -24.32
N GLU A 128 3.59 7.14 -24.65
CA GLU A 128 3.93 6.75 -26.01
C GLU A 128 2.94 5.73 -26.60
N GLN A 129 2.48 4.76 -25.81
CA GLN A 129 1.62 3.67 -26.29
C GLN A 129 0.14 4.04 -26.38
N ILE A 130 -0.35 4.91 -25.49
CA ILE A 130 -1.78 5.28 -25.44
C ILE A 130 -1.97 6.68 -26.01
N SER A 131 -2.74 6.79 -27.09
CA SER A 131 -3.13 8.07 -27.68
C SER A 131 -4.11 8.85 -26.81
N ASP A 132 -4.17 10.17 -27.00
CA ASP A 132 -5.16 11.01 -26.31
C ASP A 132 -6.59 10.62 -26.68
N GLN A 133 -6.83 10.27 -27.95
CA GLN A 133 -8.14 9.79 -28.42
C GLN A 133 -8.57 8.49 -27.72
N GLN A 134 -7.66 7.54 -27.50
CA GLN A 134 -7.97 6.32 -26.76
C GLN A 134 -8.42 6.65 -25.33
N LEU A 135 -7.73 7.58 -24.66
CA LEU A 135 -8.08 7.99 -23.31
C LEU A 135 -9.43 8.74 -23.28
N GLU A 136 -9.67 9.65 -24.22
CA GLU A 136 -10.93 10.39 -24.35
C GLU A 136 -12.13 9.46 -24.57
N THR A 137 -11.94 8.39 -25.35
CA THR A 137 -12.99 7.41 -25.68
C THR A 137 -12.98 6.17 -24.77
N ALA A 138 -12.18 6.18 -23.69
CA ALA A 138 -11.98 5.02 -22.83
C ALA A 138 -13.28 4.48 -22.23
N SER A 139 -14.29 5.32 -21.98
CA SER A 139 -15.57 4.90 -21.41
C SER A 139 -16.38 3.98 -22.33
N PHE A 140 -16.18 4.07 -23.65
CA PHE A 140 -16.84 3.18 -24.61
C PHE A 140 -16.19 1.78 -24.62
N ARG A 141 -14.88 1.71 -24.39
CA ARG A 141 -14.13 0.45 -24.35
C ARG A 141 -14.18 -0.21 -22.97
N PHE A 142 -14.01 0.59 -21.92
CA PHE A 142 -13.95 0.16 -20.52
C PHE A 142 -15.03 0.88 -19.70
N PRO A 143 -16.32 0.53 -19.87
CA PRO A 143 -17.42 1.25 -19.22
C PRO A 143 -17.42 1.09 -17.69
N TYR A 144 -16.91 -0.03 -17.18
CA TYR A 144 -16.72 -0.26 -15.75
C TYR A 144 -15.31 0.13 -15.34
N ASN A 145 -15.17 0.99 -14.34
CA ASN A 145 -13.88 1.53 -13.86
C ASN A 145 -13.03 2.09 -15.01
N THR A 146 -13.58 3.05 -15.76
CA THR A 146 -12.90 3.72 -16.86
C THR A 146 -11.53 4.26 -16.42
N PRO A 147 -10.43 3.93 -17.14
CA PRO A 147 -9.12 4.46 -16.81
C PRO A 147 -9.10 5.98 -17.00
N SER A 148 -8.61 6.70 -15.99
CA SER A 148 -8.50 8.17 -15.99
C SER A 148 -7.10 8.68 -16.36
N SER A 149 -6.17 7.78 -16.65
CA SER A 149 -4.81 8.09 -17.12
C SER A 149 -4.36 7.09 -18.17
N LYS A 150 -3.36 7.46 -18.98
CA LYS A 150 -2.74 6.57 -19.98
C LYS A 150 -2.11 5.34 -19.35
N GLU A 151 -1.49 5.49 -18.18
CA GLU A 151 -0.92 4.36 -17.42
C GLU A 151 -2.01 3.38 -16.97
N ALA A 152 -3.10 3.89 -16.39
CA ALA A 152 -4.24 3.05 -16.02
C ALA A 152 -4.89 2.37 -17.24
N TYR A 153 -4.94 3.08 -18.38
CA TYR A 153 -5.45 2.53 -19.63
C TYR A 153 -4.60 1.36 -20.10
N LEU A 154 -3.27 1.53 -20.13
CA LEU A 154 -2.33 0.50 -20.53
C LEU A 154 -2.46 -0.77 -19.67
N TYR A 155 -2.52 -0.63 -18.34
CA TYR A 155 -2.72 -1.78 -17.45
C TYR A 155 -4.09 -2.42 -17.65
N ARG A 156 -5.14 -1.62 -17.87
CA ARG A 156 -6.50 -2.13 -18.08
C ARG A 156 -6.63 -2.90 -19.39
N GLU A 157 -5.96 -2.44 -20.43
CA GLU A 157 -5.90 -3.12 -21.73
C GLU A 157 -5.30 -4.51 -21.59
N ILE A 158 -4.13 -4.63 -20.93
CA ILE A 158 -3.50 -5.92 -20.65
C ILE A 158 -4.40 -6.81 -19.77
N PHE A 159 -5.06 -6.22 -18.76
CA PHE A 159 -5.95 -6.97 -17.87
C PHE A 159 -7.13 -7.58 -18.62
N GLU A 160 -7.83 -6.82 -19.45
CA GLU A 160 -8.98 -7.31 -20.23
C GLU A 160 -8.55 -8.32 -21.31
N GLU A 161 -7.34 -8.18 -21.86
CA GLU A 161 -6.76 -9.18 -22.77
C GLU A 161 -6.52 -10.53 -22.08
N LEU A 162 -6.01 -10.52 -20.84
CA LEU A 162 -5.68 -11.73 -20.09
C LEU A 162 -6.87 -12.35 -19.36
N PHE A 163 -7.86 -11.54 -18.97
CA PHE A 163 -9.05 -11.96 -18.24
C PHE A 163 -10.35 -11.59 -18.99
N PRO A 164 -10.54 -12.06 -20.24
CA PRO A 164 -11.75 -11.77 -21.00
C PRO A 164 -12.90 -12.62 -20.45
N VAL A 165 -13.59 -12.11 -19.44
CA VAL A 165 -14.80 -12.74 -18.90
C VAL A 165 -16.01 -12.16 -19.66
N PRO A 166 -16.92 -13.01 -20.19
CA PRO A 166 -18.14 -12.58 -20.87
C PRO A 166 -19.08 -11.71 -20.02
#